data_AF-A0A972ZYP3-F1
#
_entry.id   AF-A0A972ZYP3-F1
#
_cell.length_a   1.000
_cell.length_b   1.000
_cell.length_c   1.000
_cell.angle_alpha   90.00
_cell.angle_beta   90.00
_cell.angle_gamma   90.00
#
_symmetry.space_group_name_H-M   'P 1'
#
loop_
_entity.id
_entity.type
_entity.pdbx_description
1 polymer ?
#
loop_
_entity_poly.entity_id
_entity_poly.type
_entity_poly.pdbx_seq_one_letter_code
_entity_poly.pdbx_strand_id
1 'polypeptide(L)'
;MEKIRKIRNIGISAHIDSGKTTLSERILFYSGRIHRMQEVHGGGADGGATMDFMELERERGITITSAATQVAWKDISVNLIDTPGHVDFTVEVERSLRVLDGAIMILCAVGGVQSQSVTVDQQMKRYRVPRIAFINKMDRTGADPERVRTDLVEKLGLNIVPIQLNMGEGDDFKGVIDLITMKALTFEGEMGIDVVENPIPEDYAETAEAARQEMLEALSMFNDCLMEMLLEEQPVGESLIRKVVREATINRDIVPMMLGSAFKNKAVQPVMDAVCEFLPSPMDRASFARDHDNEGTEIPLAADPDAPFVGMVFKIADETFGQLSYLRVYQGTVIKGQQYRNARTNRMQRIGRIVRMHANDRADVKDAGPGD
;
A
#
# COMPACT_ATOMS: atom_id res chain seq x y z
N MET A 1 11.67 -7.61 18.26
CA MET A 1 11.66 -8.07 16.86
C MET A 1 10.28 -8.51 16.36
N GLU A 2 9.54 -9.36 17.08
CA GLU A 2 8.24 -9.89 16.58
C GLU A 2 7.18 -8.82 16.30
N LYS A 3 7.13 -7.75 17.11
CA LYS A 3 6.27 -6.58 16.85
C LYS A 3 6.58 -5.89 15.52
N ILE A 4 7.86 -5.81 15.13
CA ILE A 4 8.32 -5.13 13.90
C ILE A 4 7.85 -5.90 12.67
N ARG A 5 7.84 -7.24 12.73
CA ARG A 5 7.30 -8.10 11.65
C ARG A 5 5.80 -7.89 11.40
N LYS A 6 5.08 -7.42 12.43
CA LYS A 6 3.65 -7.10 12.36
C LYS A 6 3.38 -5.64 11.98
N ILE A 7 4.37 -4.91 11.47
CA ILE A 7 4.19 -3.57 10.91
C ILE A 7 4.21 -3.63 9.38
N ARG A 8 3.35 -2.85 8.73
CA ARG A 8 3.40 -2.54 7.30
C ARG A 8 3.41 -1.03 7.12
N ASN A 9 4.47 -0.49 6.53
CA ASN A 9 4.53 0.93 6.16
C ASN A 9 4.24 1.03 4.68
N ILE A 10 3.03 1.46 4.33
CA ILE A 10 2.55 1.47 2.96
C ILE A 10 2.15 2.87 2.51
N GLY A 11 2.40 3.14 1.23
CA GLY A 11 1.84 4.29 0.54
C GLY A 11 0.77 3.86 -0.44
N ILE A 12 -0.24 4.71 -0.63
CA ILE A 12 -1.14 4.57 -1.78
C ILE A 12 -0.69 5.59 -2.82
N SER A 13 -0.43 5.10 -4.03
CA SER A 13 0.04 5.94 -5.12
C SER A 13 -0.71 5.63 -6.40
N ALA A 14 -1.08 6.68 -7.13
CA ALA A 14 -1.94 6.58 -8.30
C ALA A 14 -1.83 7.84 -9.16
N HIS A 15 -2.31 7.77 -10.40
CA HIS A 15 -2.59 8.98 -11.16
C HIS A 15 -3.84 9.69 -10.63
N ILE A 16 -4.05 10.93 -11.07
CA ILE A 16 -5.22 11.76 -10.71
C ILE A 16 -6.51 11.00 -11.04
N ASP A 17 -7.53 11.12 -10.19
CA ASP A 17 -8.82 10.45 -10.38
C ASP A 17 -8.79 8.92 -10.46
N SER A 18 -7.74 8.25 -9.98
CA SER A 18 -7.74 6.79 -9.83
C SER A 18 -8.55 6.27 -8.64
N GLY A 19 -9.04 7.17 -7.76
CA GLY A 19 -9.78 6.81 -6.54
C GLY A 19 -8.87 6.47 -5.35
N LYS A 20 -7.69 7.09 -5.29
CA LYS A 20 -6.71 6.96 -4.20
C LYS A 20 -7.32 7.32 -2.84
N THR A 21 -7.81 8.54 -2.71
CA THR A 21 -8.43 9.04 -1.47
C THR A 21 -9.67 8.23 -1.10
N THR A 22 -10.45 7.80 -2.09
CA THR A 22 -11.58 6.89 -1.87
C THR A 22 -11.13 5.57 -1.25
N LEU A 23 -10.11 4.91 -1.82
CA LEU A 23 -9.57 3.66 -1.27
C LEU A 23 -9.07 3.85 0.16
N SER A 24 -8.29 4.91 0.39
CA SER A 24 -7.79 5.20 1.73
C SER A 24 -8.90 5.36 2.75
N GLU A 25 -10.00 6.01 2.37
CA GLU A 25 -11.13 6.21 3.26
C GLU A 25 -11.90 4.91 3.54
N ARG A 26 -11.99 4.03 2.53
CA ARG A 26 -12.52 2.68 2.73
C ARG A 26 -11.65 1.87 3.69
N ILE A 27 -10.32 1.98 3.60
CA ILE A 27 -9.40 1.32 4.52
C ILE A 27 -9.61 1.82 5.96
N LEU A 28 -9.79 3.12 6.16
CA LEU A 28 -10.08 3.69 7.47
C LEU A 28 -11.42 3.18 8.03
N PHE A 29 -12.44 3.05 7.19
CA PHE A 29 -13.74 2.53 7.61
C PHE A 29 -13.68 1.05 8.00
N TYR A 30 -13.15 0.19 7.12
CA TYR A 30 -13.11 -1.26 7.36
C TYR A 30 -12.20 -1.64 8.52
N SER A 31 -11.17 -0.85 8.81
CA SER A 31 -10.33 -1.02 9.99
C SER A 31 -10.97 -0.53 11.30
N GLY A 32 -12.22 -0.03 11.23
CA GLY A 32 -12.96 0.48 12.37
C GLY A 32 -12.46 1.84 12.89
N ARG A 33 -11.64 2.56 12.12
CA ARG A 33 -11.07 3.86 12.52
C ARG A 33 -12.02 5.02 12.32
N ILE A 34 -12.89 4.93 11.32
CA ILE A 34 -14.00 5.86 11.15
C ILE A 34 -15.32 5.09 11.17
N HIS A 35 -16.32 5.65 11.84
CA HIS A 35 -17.64 5.04 11.97
C HIS A 35 -18.63 5.48 10.88
N ARG A 36 -18.25 6.46 10.05
CA ARG A 36 -19.05 6.96 8.92
C ARG A 36 -18.14 7.20 7.72
N MET A 37 -18.51 6.62 6.58
CA MET A 37 -17.87 6.97 5.31
C MET A 37 -18.41 8.30 4.80
N GLN A 38 -17.50 9.16 4.35
CA GLN A 38 -17.86 10.34 3.57
C GLN A 38 -17.69 10.02 2.07
N GLU A 39 -18.58 10.55 1.22
CA GLU A 39 -18.40 10.48 -0.23
C GLU A 39 -17.35 11.51 -0.64
N VAL A 40 -16.27 11.05 -1.27
CA VAL A 40 -15.23 11.93 -1.81
C VAL A 40 -15.68 12.39 -3.20
N HIS A 41 -16.63 13.31 -3.27
CA HIS A 41 -17.06 13.93 -4.53
C HIS A 41 -16.46 15.34 -4.66
N GLY A 42 -15.96 15.65 -5.86
CA GLY A 42 -15.29 16.93 -6.12
C GLY A 42 -16.23 18.13 -6.00
N GLY A 43 -15.85 19.09 -5.16
CA GLY A 43 -16.29 20.49 -5.27
C GLY A 43 -17.68 20.83 -4.74
N GLY A 44 -18.10 20.29 -3.58
CA GLY A 44 -19.35 20.67 -2.92
C GLY A 44 -19.19 20.87 -1.40
N ALA A 45 -20.06 21.69 -0.80
CA ALA A 45 -20.04 22.08 0.61
C ALA A 45 -20.31 20.94 1.62
N ASP A 46 -20.61 19.73 1.15
CA ASP A 46 -20.87 18.56 1.98
C ASP A 46 -19.69 17.57 1.96
N GLY A 47 -18.68 17.85 2.78
CA GLY A 47 -17.65 16.88 3.21
C GLY A 47 -16.56 16.52 2.20
N GLY A 48 -15.29 16.69 2.58
CA GLY A 48 -14.13 16.13 1.88
C GLY A 48 -13.64 14.85 2.55
N ALA A 49 -12.68 14.13 1.96
CA ALA A 49 -12.15 12.94 2.59
C ALA A 49 -11.54 13.23 3.98
N THR A 50 -11.64 12.30 4.93
CA THR A 50 -11.11 12.51 6.30
C THR A 50 -9.63 12.86 6.32
N MET A 51 -8.87 12.41 5.32
CA MET A 51 -7.43 12.64 5.21
C MET A 51 -7.05 13.92 4.45
N ASP A 52 -7.99 14.58 3.78
CA ASP A 52 -7.74 15.89 3.16
C ASP A 52 -7.86 16.95 4.26
N PHE A 53 -6.71 17.46 4.70
CA PHE A 53 -6.60 18.35 5.85
C PHE A 53 -6.76 19.82 5.45
N MET A 54 -6.28 20.21 4.26
CA MET A 54 -6.36 21.59 3.79
C MET A 54 -7.75 21.88 3.22
N GLU A 55 -8.29 23.07 3.48
CA GLU A 55 -9.56 23.51 2.88
C GLU A 55 -9.51 23.45 1.35
N LEU A 56 -8.36 23.84 0.76
CA LEU A 56 -8.15 23.76 -0.68
C LEU A 56 -8.18 22.33 -1.23
N GLU A 57 -7.73 21.32 -0.46
CA GLU A 57 -7.82 19.90 -0.86
C GLU A 57 -9.27 19.48 -0.97
N ARG A 58 -10.10 19.86 0.01
CA ARG A 58 -11.54 19.55 0.04
C ARG A 58 -12.31 20.29 -1.05
N GLU A 59 -12.01 21.56 -1.25
CA GLU A 59 -12.65 22.38 -2.29
C GLU A 59 -12.35 21.86 -3.71
N ARG A 60 -11.11 21.43 -3.94
CA ARG A 60 -10.64 21.02 -5.27
C ARG A 60 -10.75 19.50 -5.50
N GLY A 61 -11.03 18.71 -4.46
CA GLY A 61 -11.06 17.25 -4.53
C GLY A 61 -9.70 16.62 -4.89
N ILE A 62 -8.60 17.25 -4.51
CA ILE A 62 -7.23 16.78 -4.80
C ILE A 62 -6.44 16.61 -3.50
N THR A 63 -5.55 15.63 -3.46
CA THR A 63 -4.56 15.50 -2.37
C THR A 63 -3.32 16.34 -2.69
N ILE A 64 -3.00 17.30 -1.85
CA ILE A 64 -1.87 18.23 -1.98
C ILE A 64 -0.72 17.80 -1.05
N THR A 65 -1.03 17.43 0.19
CA THR A 65 -0.07 17.03 1.22
C THR A 65 -0.24 15.57 1.61
N SER A 66 0.84 14.87 1.94
CA SER A 66 0.71 13.46 2.31
C SER A 66 0.12 13.30 3.70
N ALA A 67 -1.05 12.68 3.87
CA ALA A 67 -1.59 12.36 5.19
C ALA A 67 -1.00 11.04 5.70
N ALA A 68 -0.66 10.96 7.00
CA ALA A 68 -0.17 9.72 7.60
C ALA A 68 -1.09 9.30 8.75
N THR A 69 -1.52 8.04 8.74
CA THR A 69 -2.40 7.46 9.76
C THR A 69 -2.02 6.01 10.05
N GLN A 70 -2.27 5.55 11.27
CA GLN A 70 -2.09 4.15 11.62
C GLN A 70 -3.44 3.46 11.77
N VAL A 71 -3.61 2.34 11.09
CA VAL A 71 -4.77 1.45 11.20
C VAL A 71 -4.35 0.08 11.71
N ALA A 72 -5.26 -0.63 12.38
CA ALA A 72 -5.05 -2.03 12.74
C ALA A 72 -5.86 -2.88 11.76
N TRP A 73 -5.22 -3.86 11.14
CA TRP A 73 -5.88 -4.82 10.26
C TRP A 73 -5.49 -6.22 10.71
N LYS A 74 -6.47 -7.00 11.21
CA LYS A 74 -6.20 -8.24 11.93
C LYS A 74 -5.17 -7.98 13.05
N ASP A 75 -4.10 -8.76 13.12
CA ASP A 75 -3.01 -8.60 14.10
C ASP A 75 -1.86 -7.70 13.61
N ILE A 76 -2.03 -6.98 12.50
CA ILE A 76 -0.97 -6.18 11.85
C ILE A 76 -1.29 -4.69 11.96
N SER A 77 -0.27 -3.91 12.34
CA SER A 77 -0.32 -2.45 12.34
C SER A 77 0.11 -1.91 10.98
N VAL A 78 -0.80 -1.21 10.31
CA VAL A 78 -0.54 -0.62 8.99
C VAL A 78 -0.42 0.89 9.15
N ASN A 79 0.78 1.40 8.89
CA ASN A 79 1.05 2.83 8.78
C ASN A 79 0.82 3.22 7.31
N LEU A 80 -0.25 3.96 7.08
CA LEU A 80 -0.70 4.39 5.77
C LEU A 80 -0.25 5.83 5.51
N ILE A 81 0.46 6.05 4.40
CA ILE A 81 0.75 7.38 3.88
C ILE A 81 -0.02 7.57 2.57
N ASP A 82 -0.98 8.49 2.57
CA ASP A 82 -1.67 8.84 1.33
C ASP A 82 -0.84 9.84 0.54
N THR A 83 -0.44 9.51 -0.68
CA THR A 83 0.50 10.34 -1.47
C THR A 83 -0.22 11.17 -2.52
N PRO A 84 0.21 12.42 -2.82
CA PRO A 84 -0.37 13.18 -3.93
C PRO A 84 -0.32 12.43 -5.27
N GLY A 85 -1.40 12.51 -6.06
CA GLY A 85 -1.46 11.86 -7.39
C GLY A 85 -1.11 12.79 -8.55
N HIS A 86 -0.88 14.08 -8.26
CA HIS A 86 -0.60 15.12 -9.25
C HIS A 86 0.91 15.34 -9.40
N VAL A 87 1.36 15.57 -10.63
CA VAL A 87 2.79 15.76 -10.98
C VAL A 87 3.43 16.96 -10.31
N ASP A 88 2.65 18.02 -10.06
CA ASP A 88 3.11 19.23 -9.37
C ASP A 88 3.56 18.98 -7.92
N PHE A 89 3.18 17.85 -7.32
CA PHE A 89 3.56 17.46 -5.96
C PHE A 89 4.56 16.30 -5.91
N THR A 90 5.31 16.10 -7.00
CA THR A 90 6.34 15.04 -7.13
C THR A 90 7.35 15.01 -5.99
N VAL A 91 7.75 16.17 -5.43
CA VAL A 91 8.67 16.23 -4.29
C VAL A 91 8.08 15.56 -3.04
N GLU A 92 6.78 15.74 -2.80
CA GLU A 92 6.08 15.11 -1.68
C GLU A 92 5.98 13.60 -1.89
N VAL A 93 5.68 13.16 -3.12
CA VAL A 93 5.64 11.74 -3.49
C VAL A 93 7.01 11.08 -3.29
N GLU A 94 8.11 11.72 -3.71
CA GLU A 94 9.46 11.17 -3.50
C GLU A 94 9.81 11.04 -2.02
N ARG A 95 9.43 12.03 -1.19
CA ARG A 95 9.69 11.99 0.27
C ARG A 95 8.94 10.83 0.93
N SER A 96 7.68 10.64 0.55
CA SER A 96 6.86 9.54 1.06
C SER A 96 7.42 8.19 0.61
N LEU A 97 7.68 7.98 -0.69
CA LEU A 97 8.23 6.71 -1.20
C LEU A 97 9.56 6.31 -0.56
N ARG A 98 10.39 7.27 -0.14
CA ARG A 98 11.66 6.99 0.52
C ARG A 98 11.53 6.37 1.91
N VAL A 99 10.43 6.62 2.63
CA VAL A 99 10.20 6.09 3.99
C VAL A 99 9.30 4.86 4.02
N LEU A 100 8.72 4.48 2.88
CA LEU A 100 7.76 3.40 2.75
C LEU A 100 8.44 2.04 2.51
N ASP A 101 7.91 1.02 3.17
CA ASP A 101 8.35 -0.36 2.98
C ASP A 101 7.64 -0.99 1.78
N GLY A 102 6.39 -0.65 1.51
CA GLY A 102 5.65 -1.12 0.34
C GLY A 102 4.67 -0.06 -0.20
N ALA A 103 3.99 -0.36 -1.30
CA ALA A 103 2.96 0.51 -1.84
C ALA A 103 1.81 -0.24 -2.50
N ILE A 104 0.64 0.40 -2.52
CA ILE A 104 -0.48 0.05 -3.37
C ILE A 104 -0.44 0.99 -4.58
N MET A 105 -0.21 0.43 -5.77
CA MET A 105 -0.30 1.18 -7.02
C MET A 105 -1.73 1.05 -7.55
N ILE A 106 -2.49 2.15 -7.57
CA ILE A 106 -3.86 2.13 -8.07
C ILE A 106 -3.89 2.56 -9.54
N LEU A 107 -4.62 1.77 -10.34
CA LEU A 107 -4.92 2.06 -11.74
C LEU A 107 -6.43 2.11 -11.94
N CYS A 108 -6.87 2.90 -12.91
CA CYS A 108 -8.28 2.96 -13.30
C CYS A 108 -8.58 1.89 -14.35
N ALA A 109 -9.58 1.04 -14.14
CA ALA A 109 -9.98 0.00 -15.10
C ALA A 109 -10.34 0.58 -16.49
N VAL A 110 -10.84 1.82 -16.52
CA VAL A 110 -11.21 2.53 -17.77
C VAL A 110 -10.05 3.32 -18.35
N GLY A 111 -9.23 3.94 -17.50
CA GLY A 111 -8.15 4.84 -17.91
C GLY A 111 -6.81 4.16 -18.20
N GLY A 112 -6.61 2.94 -17.68
CA GLY A 112 -5.37 2.18 -17.81
C GLY A 112 -4.14 2.91 -17.29
N VAL A 113 -3.02 2.68 -17.95
CA VAL A 113 -1.75 3.36 -17.64
C VAL A 113 -1.70 4.71 -18.33
N GLN A 114 -1.62 5.77 -17.52
CA GLN A 114 -1.47 7.16 -17.97
C GLN A 114 -0.03 7.64 -17.84
N SER A 115 0.29 8.81 -18.42
CA SER A 115 1.65 9.39 -18.35
C SER A 115 2.12 9.63 -16.91
N GLN A 116 1.20 9.99 -16.01
CA GLN A 116 1.50 10.15 -14.58
C GLN A 116 1.78 8.80 -13.90
N SER A 117 1.11 7.72 -14.31
CA SER A 117 1.39 6.37 -13.80
C SER A 117 2.84 5.95 -14.09
N VAL A 118 3.37 6.32 -15.27
CA VAL A 118 4.79 6.06 -15.63
C VAL A 118 5.74 6.80 -14.70
N THR A 119 5.43 8.04 -14.35
CA THR A 119 6.26 8.84 -13.43
C THR A 119 6.28 8.23 -12.03
N VAL A 120 5.11 7.84 -11.52
CA VAL A 120 4.98 7.16 -10.22
C VAL A 120 5.73 5.83 -10.20
N ASP A 121 5.63 5.03 -11.27
CA ASP A 121 6.37 3.77 -11.40
C ASP A 121 7.89 3.98 -11.34
N GLN A 122 8.40 4.96 -12.07
CA GLN A 122 9.83 5.31 -12.06
C GLN A 122 10.31 5.71 -10.66
N GLN A 123 9.50 6.49 -9.92
CA GLN A 123 9.83 6.86 -8.54
C GLN A 123 9.85 5.64 -7.62
N MET A 124 8.86 4.75 -7.71
CA MET A 124 8.86 3.52 -6.92
C MET A 124 10.03 2.60 -7.26
N LYS A 125 10.43 2.51 -8.54
CA LYS A 125 11.62 1.76 -8.98
C LYS A 125 12.91 2.36 -8.41
N ARG A 126 13.03 3.69 -8.44
CA ARG A 126 14.18 4.43 -7.88
C ARG A 126 14.40 4.14 -6.39
N TYR A 127 13.32 4.11 -5.61
CA TYR A 127 13.37 3.82 -4.17
C TYR A 127 13.21 2.34 -3.83
N ARG A 128 13.20 1.46 -4.86
CA ARG A 128 13.09 0.00 -4.72
C ARG A 128 11.91 -0.43 -3.84
N VAL A 129 10.77 0.23 -3.98
CA VAL A 129 9.54 -0.03 -3.20
C VAL A 129 8.77 -1.20 -3.85
N PRO A 130 8.64 -2.36 -3.16
CA PRO A 130 7.72 -3.43 -3.52
C PRO A 130 6.28 -2.94 -3.54
N ARG A 131 5.47 -3.51 -4.43
CA ARG A 131 4.12 -2.99 -4.65
C ARG A 131 3.15 -4.06 -5.10
N ILE A 132 1.88 -3.81 -4.82
CA ILE A 132 0.74 -4.52 -5.40
C ILE A 132 0.02 -3.58 -6.36
N ALA A 133 -0.50 -4.10 -7.45
CA ALA A 133 -1.34 -3.35 -8.38
C ALA A 133 -2.81 -3.57 -8.03
N PHE A 134 -3.55 -2.48 -7.84
CA PHE A 134 -4.99 -2.51 -7.62
C PHE A 134 -5.70 -1.81 -8.77
N ILE A 135 -6.41 -2.57 -9.59
CA ILE A 135 -7.26 -2.02 -10.65
C ILE A 135 -8.61 -1.66 -10.02
N ASN A 136 -8.79 -0.37 -9.82
CA ASN A 136 -9.97 0.24 -9.24
C ASN A 136 -10.97 0.65 -10.33
N LYS A 137 -12.19 1.00 -9.89
CA LYS A 137 -13.28 1.46 -10.76
C LYS A 137 -13.79 0.36 -11.71
N MET A 138 -13.76 -0.89 -11.26
CA MET A 138 -14.38 -2.02 -11.98
C MET A 138 -15.89 -1.85 -12.18
N ASP A 139 -16.52 -0.94 -11.44
CA ASP A 139 -17.94 -0.57 -11.56
C ASP A 139 -18.27 0.36 -12.74
N ARG A 140 -17.26 0.85 -13.47
CA ARG A 140 -17.48 1.81 -14.56
C ARG A 140 -17.68 1.12 -15.90
N THR A 141 -18.56 1.66 -16.73
CA THR A 141 -18.71 1.26 -18.13
C THR A 141 -17.36 1.38 -18.86
N GLY A 142 -16.96 0.32 -19.57
CA GLY A 142 -15.65 0.26 -20.24
C GLY A 142 -14.49 -0.07 -19.31
N ALA A 143 -14.77 -0.60 -18.11
CA ALA A 143 -13.76 -1.26 -17.29
C ALA A 143 -13.22 -2.48 -18.05
N ASP A 144 -11.89 -2.54 -18.23
CA ASP A 144 -11.23 -3.61 -18.97
C ASP A 144 -9.92 -3.96 -18.25
N PRO A 145 -9.94 -4.92 -17.30
CA PRO A 145 -8.78 -5.24 -16.48
C PRO A 145 -7.66 -5.90 -17.28
N GLU A 146 -7.97 -6.67 -18.33
CA GLU A 146 -6.97 -7.35 -19.17
C GLU A 146 -6.19 -6.35 -20.04
N ARG A 147 -6.86 -5.32 -20.56
CA ARG A 147 -6.16 -4.22 -21.23
C ARG A 147 -5.25 -3.47 -20.25
N VAL A 148 -5.68 -3.23 -19.01
CA VAL A 148 -4.81 -2.60 -17.99
C VAL A 148 -3.63 -3.51 -17.64
N ARG A 149 -3.83 -4.82 -17.54
CA ARG A 149 -2.76 -5.82 -17.37
C ARG A 149 -1.74 -5.71 -18.51
N THR A 150 -2.21 -5.68 -19.75
CA THR A 150 -1.36 -5.52 -20.95
C THR A 150 -0.58 -4.21 -20.90
N ASP A 151 -1.25 -3.11 -20.58
CA ASP A 151 -0.64 -1.79 -20.43
C ASP A 151 0.47 -1.77 -19.37
N LEU A 152 0.28 -2.43 -18.23
CA LEU A 152 1.28 -2.52 -17.16
C LEU A 152 2.54 -3.26 -17.64
N VAL A 153 2.37 -4.30 -18.45
CA VAL A 153 3.50 -5.05 -19.04
C VAL A 153 4.19 -4.20 -20.11
N GLU A 154 3.46 -3.71 -21.11
CA GLU A 154 4.04 -3.05 -22.28
C GLU A 154 4.60 -1.65 -21.96
N LYS A 155 3.89 -0.84 -21.17
CA LYS A 155 4.25 0.56 -20.92
C LYS A 155 5.14 0.72 -19.70
N LEU A 156 4.96 -0.11 -18.67
CA LEU A 156 5.76 -0.02 -17.44
C LEU A 156 6.83 -1.11 -17.34
N GLY A 157 6.82 -2.14 -18.18
CA GLY A 157 7.79 -3.23 -18.12
C GLY A 157 7.70 -4.00 -16.80
N LEU A 158 6.50 -4.13 -16.23
CA LEU A 158 6.27 -4.85 -14.98
C LEU A 158 5.88 -6.30 -15.28
N ASN A 159 6.37 -7.22 -14.45
CA ASN A 159 5.92 -8.60 -14.46
C ASN A 159 4.67 -8.74 -13.60
N ILE A 160 3.50 -8.70 -14.23
CA ILE A 160 2.21 -8.71 -13.54
C ILE A 160 1.72 -10.14 -13.36
N VAL A 161 1.37 -10.49 -12.12
CA VAL A 161 0.76 -11.79 -11.79
C VAL A 161 -0.63 -11.54 -11.22
N PRO A 162 -1.71 -11.79 -11.99
CA PRO A 162 -3.07 -11.74 -11.47
C PRO A 162 -3.24 -12.78 -10.36
N ILE A 163 -3.66 -12.33 -9.18
CA ILE A 163 -4.04 -13.22 -8.05
C ILE A 163 -5.55 -13.26 -7.84
N GLN A 164 -6.29 -12.48 -8.65
CA GLN A 164 -7.74 -12.40 -8.64
C GLN A 164 -8.28 -12.35 -10.07
N LEU A 165 -9.50 -12.84 -10.25
CA LEU A 165 -10.29 -12.73 -11.47
C LEU A 165 -11.60 -11.99 -11.17
N ASN A 166 -12.09 -11.13 -12.06
CA ASN A 166 -13.35 -10.41 -11.84
C ASN A 166 -14.58 -11.28 -12.16
N MET A 167 -15.64 -11.11 -11.36
CA MET A 167 -16.97 -11.64 -11.66
C MET A 167 -17.86 -10.51 -12.17
N GLY A 168 -18.00 -10.43 -13.49
CA GLY A 168 -18.70 -9.34 -14.19
C GLY A 168 -17.84 -8.08 -14.31
N GLU A 169 -18.39 -7.06 -14.96
CA GLU A 169 -17.73 -5.79 -15.26
C GLU A 169 -18.77 -4.65 -15.29
N GLY A 170 -18.34 -3.42 -15.05
CA GLY A 170 -19.22 -2.26 -15.04
C GLY A 170 -20.32 -2.39 -13.99
N ASP A 171 -21.56 -2.10 -14.37
CA ASP A 171 -22.71 -2.19 -13.45
C ASP A 171 -22.98 -3.61 -12.95
N ASP A 172 -22.55 -4.63 -13.71
CA ASP A 172 -22.69 -6.05 -13.37
C ASP A 172 -21.52 -6.61 -12.57
N PHE A 173 -20.56 -5.78 -12.15
CA PHE A 173 -19.44 -6.21 -11.31
C PHE A 173 -19.94 -6.69 -9.93
N LYS A 174 -19.94 -8.01 -9.71
CA LYS A 174 -20.47 -8.66 -8.51
C LYS A 174 -19.41 -8.84 -7.42
N GLY A 175 -18.18 -9.17 -7.80
CA GLY A 175 -17.10 -9.47 -6.87
C GLY A 175 -15.85 -9.99 -7.59
N VAL A 176 -15.01 -10.70 -6.86
CA VAL A 176 -13.73 -11.25 -7.37
C VAL A 176 -13.57 -12.71 -6.98
N ILE A 177 -12.88 -13.49 -7.80
CA ILE A 177 -12.46 -14.86 -7.48
C ILE A 177 -11.01 -14.79 -7.00
N ASP A 178 -10.74 -15.32 -5.82
CA ASP A 178 -9.38 -15.49 -5.30
C ASP A 178 -8.77 -16.75 -5.93
N LEU A 179 -7.73 -16.56 -6.75
CA LEU A 179 -7.06 -17.66 -7.47
C LEU A 179 -6.14 -18.48 -6.56
N ILE A 180 -5.82 -18.01 -5.36
CA ILE A 180 -5.01 -18.76 -4.37
C ILE A 180 -5.90 -19.77 -3.67
N THR A 181 -7.04 -19.33 -3.12
CA THR A 181 -7.98 -20.20 -2.38
C THR A 181 -9.03 -20.87 -3.25
N MET A 182 -9.15 -20.48 -4.52
CA MET A 182 -10.19 -20.91 -5.46
C MET A 182 -11.61 -20.71 -4.92
N LYS A 183 -11.88 -19.49 -4.46
CA LYS A 183 -13.19 -19.11 -3.92
C LYS A 183 -13.68 -17.81 -4.55
N ALA A 184 -14.98 -17.73 -4.78
CA ALA A 184 -15.64 -16.50 -5.16
C ALA A 184 -15.89 -15.64 -3.91
N LEU A 185 -15.44 -14.39 -3.95
CA LEU A 185 -15.66 -13.38 -2.92
C LEU A 185 -16.74 -12.41 -3.39
N THR A 186 -17.85 -12.38 -2.66
CA THR A 186 -18.90 -11.36 -2.80
C THR A 186 -18.90 -10.45 -1.56
N PHE A 187 -19.43 -9.24 -1.74
CA PHE A 187 -19.42 -8.20 -0.71
C PHE A 187 -20.87 -7.80 -0.43
N GLU A 188 -21.36 -8.22 0.72
CA GLU A 188 -22.74 -8.05 1.15
C GLU A 188 -22.82 -7.13 2.39
N GLY A 189 -24.03 -6.86 2.83
CA GLY A 189 -24.29 -5.98 3.97
C GLY A 189 -24.13 -4.49 3.66
N GLU A 190 -24.35 -3.67 4.68
CA GLU A 190 -24.22 -2.22 4.57
C GLU A 190 -22.76 -1.86 4.24
N MET A 191 -22.54 -1.08 3.19
CA MET A 191 -21.20 -0.70 2.72
C MET A 191 -20.26 -1.89 2.45
N GLY A 192 -20.78 -3.07 2.08
CA GLY A 192 -19.97 -4.22 1.69
C GLY A 192 -19.07 -4.78 2.80
N ILE A 193 -19.46 -4.61 4.07
CA ILE A 193 -18.69 -5.05 5.24
C ILE A 193 -18.55 -6.58 5.28
N ASP A 194 -19.61 -7.29 4.90
CA ASP A 194 -19.67 -8.75 4.98
C ASP A 194 -19.02 -9.35 3.74
N VAL A 195 -17.79 -9.83 3.89
CA VAL A 195 -17.09 -10.59 2.85
C VAL A 195 -17.58 -12.03 2.90
N VAL A 196 -18.30 -12.46 1.87
CA VAL A 196 -18.86 -13.82 1.79
C VAL A 196 -18.02 -14.64 0.82
N GLU A 197 -17.47 -15.74 1.34
CA GLU A 197 -16.75 -16.74 0.56
C GLU A 197 -17.71 -17.80 0.04
N ASN A 198 -17.78 -17.97 -1.28
CA ASN A 198 -18.62 -18.94 -1.95
C ASN A 198 -17.80 -19.84 -2.89
N PRO A 199 -18.32 -21.02 -3.27
CA PRO A 199 -17.79 -21.76 -4.41
C PRO A 199 -17.82 -20.90 -5.68
N ILE A 200 -16.86 -21.12 -6.58
CA ILE A 200 -16.82 -20.43 -7.88
C ILE A 200 -18.05 -20.84 -8.70
N PRO A 201 -18.83 -19.89 -9.26
CA PRO A 201 -19.97 -20.22 -10.11
C PRO A 201 -19.52 -21.01 -11.35
N GLU A 202 -20.38 -21.91 -11.84
CA GLU A 202 -20.04 -22.80 -12.97
C GLU A 202 -19.58 -22.03 -14.21
N ASP A 203 -20.20 -20.88 -14.50
CA ASP A 203 -19.85 -20.00 -15.63
C ASP A 203 -18.40 -19.48 -15.59
N TYR A 204 -17.78 -19.45 -14.41
CA TYR A 204 -16.41 -18.98 -14.20
C TYR A 204 -15.43 -20.11 -13.86
N ALA A 205 -15.88 -21.37 -13.75
CA ALA A 205 -15.04 -22.46 -13.27
C ALA A 205 -13.86 -22.73 -14.22
N GLU A 206 -14.13 -22.83 -15.53
CA GLU A 206 -13.10 -23.09 -16.55
C GLU A 206 -12.11 -21.92 -16.67
N THR A 207 -12.62 -20.68 -16.66
CA THR A 207 -11.78 -19.48 -16.75
C THR A 207 -10.93 -19.27 -15.50
N ALA A 208 -11.47 -19.56 -14.31
CA ALA A 208 -10.71 -19.50 -13.06
C ALA A 208 -9.61 -20.57 -13.00
N GLU A 209 -9.87 -21.79 -13.48
CA GLU A 209 -8.84 -22.83 -13.52
C GLU A 209 -7.71 -22.49 -14.49
N ALA A 210 -8.04 -21.98 -15.69
CA ALA A 210 -7.06 -21.51 -16.64
C ALA A 210 -6.23 -20.33 -16.08
N ALA A 211 -6.87 -19.37 -15.42
CA ALA A 211 -6.19 -18.24 -14.78
C ALA A 211 -5.31 -18.68 -13.60
N ARG A 212 -5.74 -19.67 -12.80
CA ARG A 212 -4.93 -20.26 -11.73
C ARG A 212 -3.68 -20.93 -12.31
N GLN A 213 -3.83 -21.70 -13.38
CA GLN A 213 -2.71 -22.36 -14.04
C GLN A 213 -1.70 -21.33 -14.58
N GLU A 214 -2.17 -20.28 -15.27
CA GLU A 214 -1.31 -19.18 -15.74
C GLU A 214 -0.58 -18.49 -14.58
N MET A 215 -1.27 -18.24 -13.46
CA MET A 215 -0.68 -17.67 -12.26
C MET A 215 0.44 -18.58 -11.70
N LEU A 216 0.19 -19.89 -11.60
CA LEU A 216 1.17 -20.85 -11.09
C LEU A 216 2.39 -20.96 -12.01
N GLU A 217 2.19 -21.00 -13.32
CA GLU A 217 3.27 -20.99 -14.31
C GLU A 217 4.14 -19.74 -14.17
N ALA A 218 3.51 -18.56 -14.02
CA ALA A 218 4.25 -17.32 -13.81
C ALA A 218 5.06 -17.34 -12.50
N LEU A 219 4.51 -17.90 -11.42
CA LEU A 219 5.20 -18.03 -10.13
C LEU A 219 6.32 -19.08 -10.14
N SER A 220 6.22 -20.11 -10.99
CA SER A 220 7.20 -21.20 -11.06
C SER A 220 8.59 -20.72 -11.47
N MET A 221 8.66 -19.63 -12.26
CA MET A 221 9.92 -19.00 -12.66
C MET A 221 10.73 -18.45 -11.47
N PHE A 222 10.11 -18.29 -10.29
CA PHE A 222 10.73 -17.72 -9.10
C PHE A 222 10.90 -18.72 -7.95
N ASN A 223 10.48 -19.98 -8.14
CA ASN A 223 10.58 -21.00 -7.11
C ASN A 223 10.72 -22.42 -7.68
N ASP A 224 11.91 -23.01 -7.51
CA ASP A 224 12.23 -24.35 -8.03
C ASP A 224 11.27 -25.43 -7.53
N CYS A 225 10.87 -25.38 -6.25
CA CYS A 225 9.94 -26.36 -5.67
C CYS A 225 8.55 -26.27 -6.33
N LEU A 226 8.05 -25.05 -6.60
CA LEU A 226 6.79 -24.87 -7.31
C LEU A 226 6.90 -25.34 -8.77
N MET A 227 8.03 -25.09 -9.43
CA MET A 227 8.30 -25.59 -10.78
C MET A 227 8.29 -27.13 -10.86
N GLU A 228 8.99 -27.80 -9.93
CA GLU A 228 8.99 -29.27 -9.85
C GLU A 228 7.58 -29.83 -9.66
N MET A 229 6.79 -29.25 -8.73
CA MET A 229 5.42 -29.69 -8.48
C MET A 229 4.52 -29.54 -9.71
N LEU A 230 4.67 -28.46 -10.50
CA LEU A 230 3.89 -28.28 -11.73
C LEU A 230 4.28 -29.27 -12.82
N LEU A 231 5.57 -29.56 -12.99
CA LEU A 231 6.04 -30.55 -13.98
C LEU A 231 5.57 -31.97 -13.66
N GLU A 232 5.39 -32.28 -12.38
CA GLU A 232 4.88 -33.56 -11.90
C GLU A 232 3.34 -33.60 -11.76
N GLU A 233 2.63 -32.55 -12.18
CA GLU A 233 1.17 -32.40 -12.03
C GLU A 233 0.68 -32.60 -10.58
N GLN A 234 1.51 -32.21 -9.59
CA GLN A 234 1.18 -32.30 -8.18
C GLN A 234 0.35 -31.11 -7.69
N PRO A 235 -0.58 -31.31 -6.74
CA PRO A 235 -1.39 -30.23 -6.19
C PRO A 235 -0.54 -29.24 -5.38
N VAL A 236 -0.56 -27.97 -5.75
CA VAL A 236 0.16 -26.90 -5.05
C VAL A 236 -0.70 -26.33 -3.91
N GLY A 237 -0.19 -26.41 -2.68
CA GLY A 237 -0.88 -25.90 -1.50
C GLY A 237 -0.87 -24.37 -1.38
N GLU A 238 -1.94 -23.78 -0.84
CA GLU A 238 -2.12 -22.33 -0.68
C GLU A 238 -0.96 -21.65 0.06
N SER A 239 -0.41 -22.31 1.10
CA SER A 239 0.69 -21.77 1.90
C SER A 239 1.96 -21.58 1.08
N LEU A 240 2.23 -22.48 0.13
CA LEU A 240 3.39 -22.37 -0.75
C LEU A 240 3.18 -21.22 -1.73
N ILE A 241 1.99 -21.11 -2.35
CA ILE A 241 1.65 -20.02 -3.27
C ILE A 241 1.84 -18.67 -2.56
N ARG A 242 1.25 -18.48 -1.38
CA ARG A 242 1.38 -17.23 -0.61
C ARG A 242 2.85 -16.90 -0.30
N LYS A 243 3.65 -17.90 0.05
CA LYS A 243 5.08 -17.72 0.33
C LYS A 243 5.84 -17.25 -0.92
N VAL A 244 5.63 -17.92 -2.07
CA VAL A 244 6.29 -17.57 -3.33
C VAL A 244 5.88 -16.18 -3.79
N VAL A 245 4.59 -15.86 -3.75
CA VAL A 245 4.08 -14.52 -4.09
C VAL A 245 4.74 -13.46 -3.20
N ARG A 246 4.81 -13.68 -1.88
CA ARG A 246 5.45 -12.75 -0.95
C ARG A 246 6.93 -12.55 -1.27
N GLU A 247 7.69 -13.63 -1.41
CA GLU A 247 9.14 -13.57 -1.68
C GLU A 247 9.42 -12.82 -3.00
N ALA A 248 8.74 -13.21 -4.08
CA ALA A 248 8.89 -12.57 -5.39
C ALA A 248 8.43 -11.09 -5.36
N THR A 249 7.38 -10.75 -4.60
CA THR A 249 6.92 -9.36 -4.43
C THR A 249 7.98 -8.51 -3.71
N ILE A 250 8.54 -9.00 -2.60
CA ILE A 250 9.54 -8.28 -1.81
C ILE A 250 10.83 -8.06 -2.63
N ASN A 251 11.21 -9.04 -3.45
CA ASN A 251 12.35 -8.93 -4.36
C ASN A 251 12.09 -7.98 -5.54
N ARG A 252 10.81 -7.67 -5.81
CA ARG A 252 10.29 -6.90 -6.94
C ARG A 252 10.42 -7.63 -8.28
N ASP A 253 10.39 -8.97 -8.23
CA ASP A 253 10.41 -9.83 -9.41
C ASP A 253 9.02 -9.93 -10.06
N ILE A 254 7.97 -9.76 -9.23
CA ILE A 254 6.57 -9.70 -9.66
C ILE A 254 5.85 -8.52 -9.01
N VAL A 255 4.70 -8.15 -9.59
CA VAL A 255 3.69 -7.28 -8.99
C VAL A 255 2.37 -8.05 -8.97
N PRO A 256 1.87 -8.46 -7.79
CA PRO A 256 0.56 -9.07 -7.68
C PRO A 256 -0.53 -8.10 -8.10
N MET A 257 -1.44 -8.55 -8.95
CA MET A 257 -2.55 -7.75 -9.46
C MET A 257 -3.88 -8.17 -8.86
N MET A 258 -4.60 -7.18 -8.34
CA MET A 258 -5.89 -7.29 -7.67
C MET A 258 -6.90 -6.34 -8.32
N LEU A 259 -8.17 -6.64 -8.13
CA LEU A 259 -9.28 -5.98 -8.81
C LEU A 259 -10.32 -5.50 -7.80
N GLY A 260 -11.00 -4.38 -8.07
CA GLY A 260 -12.10 -3.97 -7.20
C GLY A 260 -12.74 -2.63 -7.55
N SER A 261 -13.67 -2.24 -6.68
CA SER A 261 -14.30 -0.92 -6.72
C SER A 261 -14.36 -0.35 -5.31
N ALA A 262 -13.47 0.60 -5.03
CA ALA A 262 -13.51 1.35 -3.78
C ALA A 262 -14.80 2.19 -3.67
N PHE A 263 -15.35 2.66 -4.79
CA PHE A 263 -16.59 3.44 -4.79
C PHE A 263 -17.80 2.59 -4.41
N LYS A 264 -17.94 1.39 -5.00
CA LYS A 264 -19.01 0.44 -4.71
C LYS A 264 -18.72 -0.47 -3.51
N ASN A 265 -17.64 -0.22 -2.77
CA ASN A 265 -17.32 -0.95 -1.53
C ASN A 265 -17.05 -2.45 -1.76
N LYS A 266 -16.42 -2.79 -2.89
CA LYS A 266 -16.15 -4.17 -3.28
C LYS A 266 -14.65 -4.41 -3.40
N ALA A 267 -14.18 -5.50 -2.80
CA ALA A 267 -12.80 -5.98 -2.87
C ALA A 267 -11.74 -5.04 -2.27
N VAL A 268 -12.10 -4.16 -1.33
CA VAL A 268 -11.11 -3.37 -0.56
C VAL A 268 -10.48 -4.20 0.56
N GLN A 269 -11.27 -5.01 1.27
CA GLN A 269 -10.77 -5.87 2.36
C GLN A 269 -9.74 -6.90 1.88
N PRO A 270 -9.93 -7.61 0.74
CA PRO A 270 -8.89 -8.47 0.17
C PRO A 270 -7.59 -7.74 -0.15
N VAL A 271 -7.64 -6.48 -0.59
CA VAL A 271 -6.43 -5.67 -0.82
C VAL A 271 -5.67 -5.47 0.48
N MET A 272 -6.36 -5.20 1.60
CA MET A 272 -5.73 -5.08 2.91
C MET A 272 -5.16 -6.42 3.42
N ASP A 273 -5.80 -7.53 3.09
CA ASP A 273 -5.27 -8.87 3.33
C ASP A 273 -3.98 -9.11 2.54
N ALA A 274 -3.97 -8.79 1.25
CA ALA A 274 -2.78 -8.87 0.41
C ALA A 274 -1.65 -7.93 0.87
N VAL A 275 -1.97 -6.73 1.39
CA VAL A 275 -0.97 -5.86 2.02
C VAL A 275 -0.30 -6.56 3.21
N CYS A 276 -1.09 -7.23 4.04
CA CYS A 276 -0.58 -7.95 5.19
C CYS A 276 0.27 -9.17 4.77
N GLU A 277 -0.17 -9.89 3.74
CA GLU A 277 0.44 -11.14 3.28
C GLU A 277 1.66 -10.94 2.38
N PHE A 278 1.63 -10.00 1.43
CA PHE A 278 2.64 -9.89 0.37
C PHE A 278 3.57 -8.69 0.52
N LEU A 279 3.13 -7.58 1.11
CA LEU A 279 4.02 -6.42 1.29
C LEU A 279 5.01 -6.64 2.44
N PRO A 280 6.21 -6.03 2.35
CA PRO A 280 7.27 -6.22 3.33
C PRO A 280 6.94 -5.57 4.67
N SER A 281 7.48 -6.17 5.73
CA SER A 281 7.69 -5.51 7.01
C SER A 281 8.98 -4.68 6.97
N PRO A 282 9.20 -3.76 7.94
CA PRO A 282 10.48 -3.05 8.08
C PRO A 282 11.70 -3.99 8.15
N MET A 283 11.52 -5.23 8.61
CA MET A 283 12.60 -6.22 8.68
C MET A 283 12.97 -6.82 7.32
N ASP A 284 12.05 -6.79 6.36
CA ASP A 284 12.27 -7.36 5.03
C ASP A 284 12.97 -6.36 4.08
N ARG A 285 13.23 -5.13 4.55
CA ARG A 285 13.85 -4.05 3.79
C ARG A 285 15.27 -3.79 4.26
N ALA A 286 16.23 -3.84 3.35
CA ALA A 286 17.57 -3.32 3.59
C ALA A 286 17.55 -1.78 3.61
N SER A 287 17.99 -1.18 4.70
CA SER A 287 18.10 0.27 4.87
C SER A 287 19.55 0.68 5.09
N PHE A 288 19.95 1.82 4.53
CA PHE A 288 21.31 2.35 4.65
C PHE A 288 21.27 3.80 5.10
N ALA A 289 22.17 4.18 6.00
CA ALA A 289 22.46 5.56 6.35
C ALA A 289 23.75 6.03 5.67
N ARG A 290 23.84 7.32 5.37
CA ARG A 290 25.10 7.95 4.94
C ARG A 290 25.76 8.60 6.12
N ASP A 291 27.01 8.23 6.37
CA ASP A 291 27.81 8.83 7.41
C ASP A 291 28.44 10.15 6.92
N HIS A 292 27.87 11.27 7.37
CA HIS A 292 28.38 12.59 7.03
C HIS A 292 29.74 12.91 7.68
N ASP A 293 30.10 12.20 8.75
CA ASP A 293 31.38 12.39 9.43
C ASP A 293 32.51 11.56 8.76
N ASN A 294 32.15 10.62 7.87
CA ASN A 294 33.07 9.70 7.18
C ASN A 294 32.82 9.64 5.66
N GLU A 295 32.98 10.80 5.00
CA GLU A 295 32.94 10.96 3.52
C GLU A 295 31.66 10.46 2.84
N GLY A 296 30.56 10.30 3.58
CA GLY A 296 29.29 9.80 3.04
C GLY A 296 29.20 8.28 2.88
N THR A 297 30.10 7.53 3.54
CA THR A 297 30.10 6.06 3.52
C THR A 297 28.72 5.51 3.90
N GLU A 298 28.25 4.51 3.14
CA GLU A 298 26.97 3.87 3.41
C GLU A 298 27.11 2.80 4.50
N ILE A 299 26.36 2.98 5.59
CA ILE A 299 26.32 2.08 6.73
C ILE A 299 24.99 1.34 6.71
N PRO A 300 24.97 0.00 6.73
CA PRO A 300 23.74 -0.77 6.83
C PRO A 300 23.09 -0.53 8.19
N LEU A 301 21.77 -0.32 8.19
CA LEU A 301 20.98 -0.19 9.40
C LEU A 301 20.30 -1.52 9.72
N ALA A 302 20.28 -1.86 11.00
CA ALA A 302 19.50 -2.98 11.50
C ALA A 302 18.23 -2.44 12.18
N ALA A 303 17.10 -3.13 12.00
CA ALA A 303 15.87 -2.84 12.74
C ALA A 303 15.95 -3.32 14.21
N ASP A 304 17.02 -2.90 14.90
CA ASP A 304 17.36 -3.24 16.28
C ASP A 304 17.00 -2.08 17.21
N PRO A 305 16.06 -2.27 18.16
CA PRO A 305 15.66 -1.23 19.11
C PRO A 305 16.76 -0.79 20.08
N ASP A 306 17.75 -1.66 20.34
CA ASP A 306 18.83 -1.42 21.32
C ASP A 306 20.06 -0.75 20.69
N ALA A 307 20.12 -0.71 19.36
CA ALA A 307 21.18 -0.04 18.61
C ALA A 307 21.05 1.50 18.66
N PRO A 308 22.10 2.26 18.29
CA PRO A 308 22.05 3.72 18.27
C PRO A 308 20.91 4.24 17.37
N PHE A 309 20.18 5.23 17.87
CA PHE A 309 19.02 5.78 17.17
C PHE A 309 19.39 6.40 15.80
N VAL A 310 18.71 5.93 14.76
CA VAL A 310 18.74 6.49 13.41
C VAL A 310 17.32 6.61 12.90
N GLY A 311 16.90 7.84 12.63
CA GLY A 311 15.60 8.15 12.04
C GLY A 311 15.67 9.25 11.01
N MET A 312 14.68 9.29 10.12
CA MET A 312 14.57 10.27 9.04
C MET A 312 13.32 11.10 9.21
N VAL A 313 13.49 12.42 9.34
CA VAL A 313 12.38 13.36 9.20
C VAL A 313 12.09 13.54 7.72
N PHE A 314 10.86 13.20 7.30
CA PHE A 314 10.49 13.22 5.88
C PHE A 314 9.42 14.27 5.54
N LYS A 315 8.61 14.68 6.51
CA LYS A 315 7.59 15.73 6.36
C LYS A 315 7.63 16.68 7.54
N ILE A 316 7.46 17.97 7.27
CA ILE A 316 7.25 19.01 8.28
C ILE A 316 5.91 19.65 7.96
N ALA A 317 5.04 19.76 8.95
CA ALA A 317 3.74 20.40 8.82
C ALA A 317 3.59 21.45 9.92
N ASP A 318 3.21 22.66 9.54
CA ASP A 318 2.85 23.70 10.50
C ASP A 318 1.36 23.55 10.82
N GLU A 319 1.04 23.28 12.09
CA GLU A 319 -0.32 23.16 12.56
C GLU A 319 -0.62 24.21 13.63
N THR A 320 -1.90 24.40 13.96
CA THR A 320 -2.38 25.43 14.91
C THR A 320 -1.67 25.38 16.27
N PHE A 321 -1.17 24.21 16.68
CA PHE A 321 -0.51 23.97 17.96
C PHE A 321 1.02 23.91 17.86
N GLY A 322 1.59 24.28 16.72
CA GLY A 322 3.02 24.28 16.45
C GLY A 322 3.42 23.35 15.31
N GLN A 323 4.71 23.36 15.01
CA GLN A 323 5.30 22.57 13.94
C GLN A 323 5.41 21.09 14.33
N LEU A 324 4.88 20.21 13.49
CA LEU A 324 5.04 18.76 13.57
C LEU A 324 6.12 18.30 12.57
N SER A 325 6.99 17.42 13.04
CA SER A 325 8.00 16.74 12.21
C SER A 325 7.68 15.25 12.18
N TYR A 326 7.31 14.75 11.01
CA TYR A 326 7.02 13.34 10.77
C TYR A 326 8.34 12.58 10.64
N LEU A 327 8.50 11.55 11.46
CA LEU A 327 9.73 10.80 11.64
C LEU A 327 9.48 9.34 11.28
N ARG A 328 10.39 8.76 10.49
CA ARG A 328 10.53 7.33 10.28
C ARG A 328 11.71 6.82 11.11
N VAL A 329 11.49 5.83 11.97
CA VAL A 329 12.58 5.23 12.77
C VAL A 329 13.09 3.96 12.10
N TYR A 330 14.39 3.92 11.79
CA TYR A 330 15.01 2.76 11.13
C TYR A 330 15.76 1.87 12.11
N GLN A 331 16.41 2.47 13.11
CA GLN A 331 17.24 1.79 14.09
C GLN A 331 17.16 2.52 15.43
N GLY A 332 17.30 1.78 16.53
CA GLY A 332 17.22 2.30 17.88
C GLY A 332 15.83 2.81 18.24
N THR A 333 15.74 3.41 19.42
CA THR A 333 14.47 3.90 19.98
C THR A 333 14.56 5.40 20.22
N VAL A 334 13.54 6.15 19.77
CA VAL A 334 13.39 7.56 20.13
C VAL A 334 12.53 7.66 21.39
N ILE A 335 13.09 8.28 22.42
CA ILE A 335 12.48 8.47 23.73
C ILE A 335 12.17 9.95 23.97
N LYS A 336 10.96 10.22 24.47
CA LYS A 336 10.50 11.56 24.84
C LYS A 336 11.43 12.21 25.87
N GLY A 337 11.78 13.48 25.62
CA GLY A 337 12.58 14.33 26.50
C GLY A 337 14.09 14.27 26.28
N GLN A 338 14.58 13.31 25.49
CA GLN A 338 16.01 13.15 25.17
C GLN A 338 16.49 14.10 24.07
N GLN A 339 17.81 14.23 23.93
CA GLN A 339 18.47 15.02 22.90
C GLN A 339 19.09 14.13 21.83
N TYR A 340 18.90 14.52 20.57
CA TYR A 340 19.39 13.81 19.40
C TYR A 340 20.17 14.77 18.50
N ARG A 341 21.15 14.23 17.77
CA ARG A 341 21.96 15.00 16.83
C ARG A 341 21.32 14.97 15.45
N ASN A 342 21.10 16.14 14.86
CA ASN A 342 20.74 16.24 13.45
C ASN A 342 21.99 16.05 12.58
N ALA A 343 22.13 14.89 11.92
CA ALA A 343 23.32 14.51 11.18
C ALA A 343 23.72 15.49 10.05
N ARG A 344 22.78 16.25 9.48
CA ARG A 344 23.07 17.22 8.40
C ARG A 344 23.63 18.54 8.93
N THR A 345 23.20 18.96 10.11
CA THR A 345 23.51 20.29 10.66
C THR A 345 24.43 20.24 11.88
N ASN A 346 24.69 19.04 12.40
CA ASN A 346 25.43 18.78 13.64
C ASN A 346 24.88 19.47 14.89
N ARG A 347 23.62 19.94 14.84
CA ARG A 347 22.95 20.55 15.99
C ARG A 347 22.25 19.51 16.84
N MET A 348 22.38 19.66 18.16
CA MET A 348 21.58 18.89 19.12
C MET A 348 20.17 19.46 19.18
N GLN A 349 19.18 18.57 19.13
CA GLN A 349 17.76 18.91 19.23
C GLN A 349 17.11 18.05 20.31
N ARG A 350 16.34 18.69 21.19
CA ARG A 350 15.57 17.98 22.21
C ARG A 350 14.21 17.61 21.65
N ILE A 351 13.85 16.33 21.72
CA ILE A 351 12.52 15.86 21.33
C ILE A 351 11.60 15.98 22.55
N GLY A 352 10.76 17.01 22.57
CA GLY A 352 9.90 17.32 23.73
C GLY A 352 8.65 16.42 23.83
N ARG A 353 7.99 16.15 22.69
CA ARG A 353 6.76 15.36 22.61
C ARG A 353 6.85 14.45 21.40
N ILE A 354 6.38 13.22 21.55
CA ILE A 354 6.22 12.26 20.46
C ILE A 354 4.73 11.95 20.39
N VAL A 355 4.17 12.06 19.19
CA VAL A 355 2.75 11.90 18.95
C VAL A 355 2.58 10.90 17.82
N ARG A 356 1.66 9.97 17.99
CA ARG A 356 1.18 9.11 16.91
C ARG A 356 -0.11 9.70 16.36
N MET A 357 -0.14 9.87 15.04
CA MET A 357 -1.31 10.39 14.33
C MET A 357 -2.37 9.30 14.15
N HIS A 358 -3.61 9.64 14.45
CA HIS A 358 -4.78 8.78 14.30
C HIS A 358 -5.85 9.53 13.50
N ALA A 359 -5.72 9.54 12.17
CA ALA A 359 -6.48 10.43 11.29
C ALA A 359 -6.39 11.89 11.78
N ASN A 360 -7.45 12.41 12.43
CA ASN A 360 -7.51 13.77 12.97
C ASN A 360 -7.18 13.88 14.47
N ASP A 361 -6.94 12.76 15.16
CA ASP A 361 -6.61 12.72 16.59
C ASP A 361 -5.12 12.40 16.84
N ARG A 362 -4.66 12.69 18.05
CA ARG A 362 -3.25 12.64 18.46
C ARG A 362 -3.09 11.85 19.75
N ALA A 363 -2.41 10.72 19.69
CA ALA A 363 -2.02 9.97 20.88
C ALA A 363 -0.59 10.31 21.30
N ASP A 364 -0.41 10.78 22.55
CA ASP A 364 0.92 10.91 23.15
C ASP A 364 1.55 9.54 23.38
N VAL A 365 2.79 9.37 22.91
CA VAL A 365 3.59 8.17 23.16
C VAL A 365 4.88 8.53 23.90
N LYS A 366 5.39 7.58 24.67
CA LYS A 366 6.63 7.75 25.45
C LYS A 366 7.87 7.52 24.59
N ASP A 367 7.76 6.59 23.65
CA ASP A 367 8.81 6.17 22.74
C ASP A 367 8.24 5.74 21.37
N ALA A 368 9.12 5.61 20.39
CA ALA A 368 8.87 4.95 19.12
C ALA A 368 10.11 4.15 18.70
N GLY A 369 9.91 2.96 18.16
CA GLY A 369 10.96 2.00 17.84
C GLY A 369 11.17 1.82 16.34
N PRO A 370 12.10 0.94 15.93
CA PRO A 370 12.34 0.66 14.52
C PRO A 370 11.08 0.17 13.81
N GLY A 371 10.80 0.76 12.65
CA GLY A 371 9.62 0.42 11.86
C GLY A 371 8.39 1.27 12.16
N ASP A 372 8.44 2.18 13.14
CA ASP A 372 7.41 3.22 13.37
C ASP A 372 7.56 4.43 12.43
#